data_AF-A0AAD4ETT5-F1
#
_entry.id   AF-A0AAD4ETT5-F1
#
_cell.length_a   1.000
_cell.length_b   1.000
_cell.length_c   1.000
_cell.angle_alpha   90.00
_cell.angle_beta   90.00
_cell.angle_gamma   90.00
#
_symmetry.space_group_name_H-M   'P 1'
#
loop_
_entity.id
_entity.type
_entity.pdbx_description
1 polymer ?
#
loop_
_entity_poly.entity_id
_entity_poly.type
_entity_poly.pdbx_seq_one_letter_code
_entity_poly.pdbx_strand_id
1 'polypeptide(L)'
;MSSAELVHAYRQLLRAGLRAVRFSQPSKSVITQALRDGFRDPRGTFEPERVRRTVWFLLQAGAKRGLEHKILKNLCRVRWERMNEARRTPWRMHVRTLEGKGVSKKVRDPDVIKGTEYEDYERTIAMLNDTMEMCLR
;
A
#
# COMPACT_ATOMS: atom_id res chain seq x y z
N MET A 1 11.86 -23.26 -2.37
CA MET A 1 12.16 -22.05 -3.16
C MET A 1 13.53 -21.54 -2.76
N SER A 2 14.34 -21.11 -3.73
CA SER A 2 15.67 -20.57 -3.44
C SER A 2 15.52 -19.21 -2.74
N SER A 3 16.09 -19.06 -1.55
CA SER A 3 16.10 -17.78 -0.83
C SER A 3 16.74 -16.65 -1.66
N ALA A 4 17.63 -17.00 -2.58
CA ALA A 4 18.29 -16.04 -3.46
C ALA A 4 17.32 -15.39 -4.47
N GLU A 5 16.39 -16.14 -5.05
CA GLU A 5 15.42 -15.62 -6.03
C GLU A 5 14.51 -14.56 -5.41
N LEU A 6 14.00 -14.81 -4.19
CA LEU A 6 13.21 -13.86 -3.42
C LEU A 6 14.00 -12.58 -3.11
N VAL A 7 15.26 -12.72 -2.70
CA VAL A 7 16.14 -11.57 -2.43
C VAL A 7 16.41 -10.77 -3.70
N HIS A 8 16.60 -11.43 -4.84
CA HIS A 8 16.79 -10.77 -6.13
C HIS A 8 15.54 -10.01 -6.57
N ALA A 9 14.37 -10.63 -6.48
CA ALA A 9 13.07 -10.01 -6.77
C ALA A 9 12.83 -8.77 -5.89
N TYR A 10 13.04 -8.90 -4.58
CA TYR A 10 12.93 -7.78 -3.64
C TYR A 10 13.85 -6.62 -4.03
N ARG A 11 15.13 -6.92 -4.33
CA ARG A 11 16.12 -5.89 -4.72
C ARG A 11 15.75 -5.21 -6.03
N GLN A 12 15.25 -5.94 -7.02
CA GLN A 12 14.82 -5.37 -8.30
C GLN A 12 13.63 -4.43 -8.13
N LEU A 13 12.58 -4.88 -7.42
CA LEU A 13 11.41 -4.06 -7.13
C LEU A 13 11.77 -2.82 -6.32
N LEU A 14 12.61 -2.97 -5.29
CA LEU A 14 13.05 -1.85 -4.46
C LEU A 14 13.81 -0.81 -5.28
N ARG A 15 14.79 -1.23 -6.09
CA ARG A 15 15.56 -0.30 -6.93
C ARG A 15 14.67 0.39 -7.97
N ALA A 16 13.79 -0.36 -8.63
CA ALA A 16 12.87 0.19 -9.63
C ALA A 16 11.89 1.19 -9.00
N GLY A 17 11.25 0.84 -7.88
CA GLY A 17 10.30 1.70 -7.19
C GLY A 17 10.94 2.98 -6.65
N LEU A 18 12.14 2.89 -6.07
CA LEU A 18 12.86 4.07 -5.58
C LEU A 18 13.25 5.04 -6.70
N ARG A 19 13.70 4.50 -7.85
CA ARG A 19 13.97 5.31 -9.06
C ARG A 19 12.70 5.92 -9.62
N ALA A 20 11.60 5.17 -9.66
CA ALA A 20 10.31 5.62 -10.17
C ALA A 20 9.80 6.87 -9.44
N VAL A 21 9.95 6.89 -8.11
CA VAL A 21 9.56 8.05 -7.27
C VAL A 21 10.67 9.08 -7.10
N ARG A 22 11.81 8.91 -7.79
CA ARG A 22 12.98 9.78 -7.69
C ARG A 22 13.43 10.00 -6.25
N PHE A 23 13.34 8.96 -5.43
CA PHE A 23 13.67 9.00 -3.99
C PHE A 23 12.93 10.06 -3.16
N SER A 24 11.82 10.61 -3.67
CA SER A 24 11.04 11.63 -2.98
C SER A 24 10.36 11.11 -1.71
N GLN A 25 10.31 11.94 -0.67
CA GLN A 25 9.48 11.69 0.51
C GLN A 25 8.08 12.27 0.28
N PRO A 26 7.00 11.63 0.77
CA PRO A 26 6.96 10.42 1.60
C PRO A 26 7.03 9.10 0.81
N SER A 27 6.92 9.16 -0.52
CA SER A 27 6.76 8.00 -1.42
C SER A 27 7.85 6.93 -1.26
N LYS A 28 9.11 7.33 -1.08
CA LYS A 28 10.24 6.43 -0.79
C LYS A 28 9.96 5.54 0.41
N SER A 29 9.50 6.13 1.50
CA SER A 29 9.22 5.41 2.75
C SER A 29 8.03 4.48 2.59
N VAL A 30 6.99 4.95 1.90
CA VAL A 30 5.78 4.16 1.59
C VAL A 30 6.12 2.92 0.76
N ILE A 31 6.86 3.06 -0.34
CA ILE A 31 7.27 1.93 -1.20
C ILE A 31 8.13 0.93 -0.42
N THR A 32 9.09 1.43 0.37
CA THR A 32 9.97 0.55 1.14
C THR A 32 9.17 -0.25 2.17
N GLN A 33 8.22 0.39 2.86
CA GLN A 33 7.35 -0.29 3.81
C GLN A 33 6.43 -1.30 3.09
N ALA A 34 5.83 -0.90 1.97
CA ALA A 34 4.99 -1.77 1.15
C ALA A 34 5.69 -3.06 0.72
N LEU A 35 6.91 -2.95 0.21
CA LEU A 35 7.70 -4.11 -0.18
C LEU A 35 8.07 -4.98 1.03
N ARG A 36 8.43 -4.38 2.17
CA ARG A 36 8.73 -5.14 3.38
C ARG A 36 7.52 -5.90 3.89
N ASP A 37 6.36 -5.26 3.93
CA ASP A 37 5.11 -5.88 4.37
C ASP A 37 4.74 -7.04 3.45
N GLY A 38 4.83 -6.85 2.13
CA GLY A 38 4.51 -7.89 1.14
C GLY A 38 5.45 -9.08 1.19
N PHE A 39 6.77 -8.87 1.30
CA PHE A 39 7.75 -9.96 1.34
C PHE A 39 7.83 -10.67 2.70
N ARG A 40 7.30 -10.07 3.77
CA ARG A 40 7.20 -10.68 5.11
C ARG A 40 5.87 -11.39 5.34
N ASP A 41 4.89 -11.20 4.46
CA ASP A 41 3.58 -11.84 4.55
C ASP A 41 3.72 -13.36 4.36
N PRO A 42 3.42 -14.18 5.39
CA PRO A 42 3.56 -15.64 5.30
C PRO A 42 2.55 -16.28 4.35
N ARG A 43 1.50 -15.55 3.96
CA ARG A 43 0.46 -16.01 3.01
C ARG A 43 0.74 -15.57 1.58
N GLY A 44 1.83 -14.84 1.33
CA GLY A 44 2.18 -14.36 0.01
C GLY A 44 2.59 -15.48 -0.94
N THR A 45 2.10 -15.43 -2.18
CA THR A 45 2.56 -16.28 -3.28
C THR A 45 3.62 -15.54 -4.10
N PHE A 46 4.70 -16.25 -4.43
CA PHE A 46 5.77 -15.68 -5.26
C PHE A 46 5.59 -16.10 -6.73
N GLU A 47 5.34 -15.11 -7.58
CA GLU A 47 5.19 -15.29 -9.03
C GLU A 47 6.25 -14.45 -9.76
N PRO A 48 7.31 -15.05 -10.31
CA PRO A 48 8.44 -14.32 -10.88
C PRO A 48 8.05 -13.46 -12.09
N GLU A 49 7.09 -13.93 -12.89
CA GLU A 49 6.61 -13.18 -14.05
C GLU A 49 5.83 -11.92 -13.63
N ARG A 50 5.00 -12.01 -12.58
CA ARG A 50 4.30 -10.85 -12.02
C ARG A 50 5.28 -9.81 -11.47
N VAL A 51 6.36 -10.26 -10.84
CA VAL A 51 7.45 -9.38 -10.38
C VAL A 51 8.10 -8.67 -11.56
N ARG A 52 8.42 -9.39 -12.64
CA ARG A 52 9.02 -8.81 -13.84
C ARG A 52 8.14 -7.72 -14.46
N ARG A 53 6.84 -7.99 -14.62
CA ARG A 53 5.87 -7.01 -15.16
C ARG A 53 5.74 -5.78 -14.25
N THR A 54 5.73 -5.99 -12.94
CA THR A 54 5.69 -4.90 -11.96
C THR A 54 6.96 -4.04 -12.00
N VAL A 55 8.14 -4.65 -12.16
CA VAL A 55 9.40 -3.91 -12.37
C VAL A 55 9.31 -3.06 -13.64
N TRP A 56 8.79 -3.61 -14.74
CA TRP A 56 8.61 -2.87 -15.99
C TRP A 56 7.67 -1.67 -15.80
N PHE A 57 6.53 -1.87 -15.14
CA PHE A 57 5.59 -0.79 -14.80
C PHE A 57 6.27 0.33 -13.99
N LEU A 58 7.05 -0.02 -12.96
CA LEU A 58 7.76 0.98 -12.14
C LEU A 58 8.81 1.74 -12.96
N LEU A 59 9.52 1.07 -13.86
CA LEU A 59 10.47 1.73 -14.76
C LEU A 59 9.75 2.72 -15.69
N GLN A 60 8.60 2.36 -16.27
CA GLN A 60 7.80 3.28 -17.09
C GLN A 60 7.27 4.46 -16.29
N ALA A 61 6.79 4.21 -15.06
CA ALA A 61 6.32 5.25 -14.15
C ALA A 61 7.40 6.28 -13.77
N GLY A 62 8.68 5.89 -13.80
CA GLY A 62 9.82 6.77 -13.61
C GLY A 62 10.30 7.47 -14.88
N ALA A 63 10.19 6.80 -16.03
CA ALA A 63 10.70 7.29 -17.30
C ALA A 63 9.83 8.39 -17.92
N LYS A 64 8.50 8.24 -17.85
CA LYS A 64 7.54 9.18 -18.45
C LYS A 64 6.54 9.64 -17.40
N ARG A 65 6.04 10.87 -17.54
CA ARG A 65 4.95 11.40 -16.70
C ARG A 65 3.57 10.95 -17.23
N GLY A 66 3.45 9.64 -17.47
CA GLY A 66 2.28 8.99 -18.05
C GLY A 66 1.23 8.57 -17.03
N LEU A 67 0.40 7.61 -17.42
CA LEU A 67 -0.65 7.03 -16.59
C LEU A 67 -0.03 6.24 -15.42
N GLU A 68 1.02 5.47 -15.68
CA GLU A 68 1.77 4.67 -14.70
C GLU A 68 2.33 5.55 -13.59
N HIS A 69 2.86 6.72 -13.95
CA HIS A 69 3.34 7.70 -12.98
C HIS A 69 2.20 8.22 -12.09
N LYS A 70 1.04 8.54 -12.69
CA LYS A 70 -0.13 9.02 -11.94
C LYS A 70 -0.67 7.94 -11.01
N ILE A 71 -0.75 6.70 -11.47
CA ILE A 71 -1.15 5.54 -10.66
C ILE A 71 -0.19 5.38 -9.49
N LEU A 72 1.12 5.26 -9.74
CA LEU A 72 2.10 5.09 -8.67
C LEU A 72 2.07 6.22 -7.64
N LYS A 73 1.90 7.48 -8.10
CA LYS A 73 1.75 8.64 -7.22
C LYS A 73 0.51 8.51 -6.33
N ASN A 74 -0.62 8.11 -6.90
CA ASN A 74 -1.87 7.94 -6.16
C ASN A 74 -1.78 6.78 -5.15
N LEU A 75 -1.18 5.64 -5.55
CA LEU A 75 -0.92 4.52 -4.63
C LEU A 75 -0.09 4.97 -3.43
N CYS A 76 1.00 5.71 -3.67
CA CYS A 76 1.85 6.25 -2.60
C CYS A 76 1.06 7.20 -1.68
N ARG A 77 0.22 8.06 -2.26
CA ARG A 77 -0.58 9.04 -1.51
C ARG A 77 -1.62 8.36 -0.63
N VAL A 78 -2.42 7.44 -1.18
CA VAL A 78 -3.48 6.73 -0.44
C VAL A 78 -2.86 5.95 0.71
N ARG A 79 -1.79 5.19 0.46
CA ARG A 79 -1.12 4.41 1.50
C ARG A 79 -0.53 5.30 2.60
N TRP A 80 0.03 6.45 2.24
CA TRP A 80 0.52 7.42 3.23
C TRP A 80 -0.59 8.00 4.10
N GLU A 81 -1.73 8.37 3.51
CA GLU A 81 -2.88 8.87 4.28
C GLU A 81 -3.39 7.79 5.25
N ARG A 82 -3.54 6.54 4.84
CA ARG A 82 -3.92 5.43 5.73
C ARG A 82 -2.98 5.26 6.91
N MET A 83 -1.66 5.30 6.66
CA MET A 83 -0.66 5.23 7.72
C MET A 83 -0.76 6.40 8.71
N ASN A 84 -1.17 7.57 8.20
CA ASN A 84 -1.35 8.77 9.01
C ASN A 84 -2.70 8.83 9.72
N GLU A 85 -3.77 8.25 9.19
CA GLU A 85 -5.07 8.16 9.87
C GLU A 85 -4.93 7.49 11.24
N ALA A 86 -4.21 6.36 11.29
CA ALA A 86 -3.88 5.68 12.54
C ALA A 86 -3.17 6.61 13.54
N ARG A 87 -2.29 7.49 13.06
CA ARG A 87 -1.52 8.46 13.86
C ARG A 87 -2.31 9.72 14.21
N ARG A 88 -3.26 10.14 13.37
CA ARG A 88 -4.05 11.36 13.51
C ARG A 88 -5.14 11.23 14.56
N THR A 89 -5.50 10.01 14.99
CA THR A 89 -6.41 9.80 16.11
C THR A 89 -5.85 10.53 17.34
N PRO A 90 -6.45 11.64 17.80
CA PRO A 90 -5.88 12.41 18.89
C PRO A 90 -5.79 11.53 20.14
N TRP A 91 -4.67 11.56 20.86
CA TRP A 91 -4.50 10.78 22.11
C TRP A 91 -5.68 11.01 23.09
N ARG A 92 -6.28 12.21 23.08
CA ARG A 92 -7.46 12.56 23.87
C ARG A 92 -8.71 11.74 23.51
N MET A 93 -8.87 11.34 22.23
CA MET A 93 -9.96 10.45 21.80
C MET A 93 -9.71 9.01 22.26
N HIS A 94 -8.46 8.53 22.26
CA HIS A 94 -8.10 7.24 22.84
C HIS A 94 -8.38 7.20 24.34
N VAL A 95 -7.99 8.25 25.08
CA VAL A 95 -8.26 8.38 26.52
C VAL A 95 -9.76 8.42 26.81
N ARG A 96 -10.57 9.20 26.08
CA ARG A 96 -12.03 9.20 26.23
C ARG A 96 -12.69 7.85 25.93
N THR A 97 -12.12 7.06 25.01
CA THR A 97 -12.62 5.72 24.68
C THR A 97 -12.29 4.71 25.79
N LEU A 98 -11.15 4.88 26.46
CA LEU A 98 -10.73 4.06 27.60
C LEU A 98 -11.44 4.45 28.91
N GLU A 99 -11.65 5.75 29.15
CA GLU A 99 -12.36 6.31 30.32
C GLU A 99 -13.88 6.19 30.19
N GLY A 100 -14.42 6.02 28.98
CA GLY A 100 -15.84 5.93 28.66
C GLY A 100 -16.53 4.61 29.03
N LYS A 101 -16.03 3.85 30.01
CA LYS A 101 -16.71 2.65 30.55
C LYS A 101 -17.93 2.97 31.44
N GLY A 102 -18.24 4.25 31.69
CA GLY A 102 -19.32 4.66 32.61
C GLY A 102 -20.40 5.58 32.05
N VAL A 103 -20.38 5.97 30.77
CA VAL A 103 -21.41 6.87 30.20
C VAL A 103 -22.24 6.09 29.19
N SER A 104 -23.54 6.02 29.45
CA SER A 104 -24.56 5.34 28.64
C SER A 104 -24.33 5.56 27.14
N LYS A 105 -23.89 4.51 26.43
CA LYS A 105 -23.73 4.53 24.97
C LYS A 105 -25.12 4.74 24.37
N LYS A 106 -25.44 5.96 23.95
CA LYS A 106 -26.42 6.14 22.87
C LYS A 106 -25.94 5.24 21.72
N VAL A 107 -26.76 4.25 21.37
CA VAL A 107 -26.53 3.39 20.20
C VAL A 107 -26.55 4.31 19.00
N ARG A 108 -25.37 4.77 18.60
CA ARG A 108 -25.17 5.52 17.38
C ARG A 108 -25.32 4.49 16.27
N ASP A 109 -26.16 4.77 15.27
CA ASP A 109 -26.32 3.88 14.12
C ASP A 109 -24.93 3.46 13.61
N PRO A 110 -24.74 2.18 13.27
CA PRO A 110 -23.45 1.72 12.78
C PRO A 110 -23.08 2.55 11.55
N ASP A 111 -21.97 3.28 11.63
CA ASP A 111 -21.42 4.03 10.49
C ASP A 111 -21.08 3.02 9.39
N VAL A 112 -21.96 2.86 8.39
CA VAL A 112 -21.79 1.92 7.26
C VAL A 112 -20.51 2.21 6.46
N ILE A 113 -20.03 3.45 6.56
CA ILE A 113 -18.83 3.95 5.88
C ILE A 113 -17.55 3.52 6.61
N LYS A 114 -17.59 3.31 7.94
CA LYS A 114 -16.38 2.98 8.71
C LYS A 114 -15.91 1.57 8.41
N GLY A 115 -14.75 1.46 7.79
CA GLY A 115 -14.12 0.21 7.40
C GLY A 115 -14.35 -0.19 5.93
N THR A 116 -15.29 0.46 5.23
CA THR A 116 -15.58 0.21 3.82
C THR A 116 -14.97 1.25 2.88
N GLU A 117 -14.25 2.26 3.42
CA GLU A 117 -13.81 3.46 2.68
C GLU A 117 -12.88 3.14 1.50
N TYR A 118 -12.23 1.99 1.56
CA TYR A 118 -11.18 1.60 0.64
C TYR A 118 -11.50 0.35 -0.17
N GLU A 119 -12.68 -0.26 0.00
CA GLU A 119 -13.03 -1.52 -0.65
C GLU A 119 -13.01 -1.41 -2.17
N ASP A 120 -13.62 -0.36 -2.73
CA ASP A 120 -13.66 -0.16 -4.18
C ASP A 120 -12.26 0.13 -4.72
N TYR A 121 -11.44 0.88 -3.99
CA TYR A 121 -10.04 1.12 -4.34
C TYR A 121 -9.25 -0.19 -4.37
N GLU A 122 -9.40 -1.04 -3.37
CA GLU A 122 -8.73 -2.35 -3.32
C GLU A 122 -9.22 -3.29 -4.42
N ARG A 123 -10.52 -3.29 -4.73
CA ARG A 123 -11.09 -4.02 -5.85
C ARG A 123 -10.51 -3.55 -7.18
N THR A 124 -10.35 -2.24 -7.39
CA THR A 124 -9.73 -1.72 -8.62
C THR A 124 -8.26 -2.11 -8.76
N ILE A 125 -7.50 -2.14 -7.67
CA ILE A 125 -6.11 -2.61 -7.68
C ILE A 125 -6.05 -4.10 -7.97
N ALA A 126 -6.94 -4.90 -7.39
CA ALA A 126 -7.04 -6.32 -7.68
C ALA A 126 -7.30 -6.56 -9.18
N MET A 127 -8.30 -5.88 -9.75
CA MET A 127 -8.59 -5.97 -11.19
C MET A 127 -7.41 -5.52 -12.06
N LEU A 128 -6.69 -4.46 -11.68
CA LEU A 128 -5.49 -4.02 -12.39
C LEU A 128 -4.38 -5.07 -12.34
N ASN A 129 -4.16 -5.67 -11.16
CA ASN A 129 -3.18 -6.73 -10.99
C ASN A 129 -3.52 -7.98 -11.79
N ASP A 130 -4.81 -8.32 -11.89
CA ASP A 130 -5.24 -9.50 -12.64
C ASP A 130 -5.16 -9.29 -14.14
N THR A 131 -5.56 -8.11 -14.63
CA THR A 131 -5.51 -7.77 -16.07
C THR A 131 -4.10 -7.58 -16.61
N MET A 132 -3.19 -7.01 -15.82
CA MET A 132 -1.80 -6.79 -16.24
C MET A 132 -0.83 -7.84 -15.69
N GLU A 133 -1.33 -8.82 -14.91
CA GLU A 133 -0.55 -9.79 -14.13
C GLU A 133 0.58 -9.11 -13.35
N MET A 134 0.23 -8.13 -12.54
CA MET A 134 1.17 -7.40 -11.67
C MET A 134 0.95 -7.78 -10.21
N CYS A 135 1.81 -7.24 -9.33
CA CYS A 135 1.76 -7.44 -7.89
C CYS A 135 1.79 -6.10 -7.13
N LEU A 136 0.94 -5.15 -7.51
CA LEU A 136 0.78 -3.87 -6.80
C LEU A 136 -0.04 -4.08 -5.50
N ARG A 137 0.35 -3.41 -4.41
CA ARG A 137 -0.35 -3.45 -3.11
C ARG A 137 -0.33 -2.08 -2.44
#